data_AF-A0A9P5P5Z5-F1
#
_entry.id   AF-A0A9P5P5Z5-F1
#
_cell.length_a   1.000
_cell.length_b   1.000
_cell.length_c   1.000
_cell.angle_alpha   90.00
_cell.angle_beta   90.00
_cell.angle_gamma   90.00
#
_symmetry.space_group_name_H-M   'P 1'
#
loop_
_entity.id
_entity.type
_entity.pdbx_description
1 polymer ?
#
loop_
_entity_poly.entity_id
_entity_poly.type
_entity_poly.pdbx_seq_one_letter_code
_entity_poly.pdbx_strand_id
1 'polypeptide(L)' 'QIISVPCDNVSANTAMFEELARILPTLGGLKAHVCCFAHTINLTAKGVLRPFKSKKPKNNTSQSEADIE' A
#
# COMPACT_ATOMS: atom_id res chain seq x y z
N GLN A 1 11.34 -12.78 20.06
CA GLN A 1 10.38 -11.65 20.14
C GLN A 1 10.24 -11.09 18.73
N ILE A 2 9.02 -11.00 18.18
CA ILE A 2 8.80 -10.44 16.85
C ILE A 2 8.65 -8.93 17.01
N ILE A 3 9.53 -8.16 16.35
CA ILE A 3 9.63 -6.71 16.54
C ILE A 3 8.71 -5.97 15.57
N SER A 4 8.56 -6.48 14.34
CA SER A 4 7.73 -5.87 13.31
C SER A 4 7.50 -6.80 12.12
N VAL A 5 6.39 -6.63 11.38
CA VAL A 5 6.10 -7.36 10.14
C VAL A 5 5.89 -6.35 8.99
N PRO A 6 6.73 -6.40 7.93
CA PRO A 6 6.59 -5.51 6.78
C PRO A 6 5.53 -6.02 5.80
N CYS A 7 4.46 -5.26 5.58
CA CYS A 7 3.40 -5.56 4.63
C CYS A 7 3.01 -4.29 3.84
N ASP A 8 2.32 -4.45 2.71
CA ASP A 8 1.78 -3.33 1.95
C ASP A 8 0.60 -2.67 2.67
N ASN A 9 0.36 -1.37 2.44
CA ASN A 9 -0.71 -0.61 3.09
C ASN A 9 -2.05 -0.83 2.39
N VAL A 10 -2.52 -2.07 2.37
CA VAL A 10 -3.83 -2.48 1.86
C VAL A 10 -4.72 -2.85 3.06
N SER A 11 -6.01 -2.54 2.96
CA SER A 11 -7.01 -2.72 4.04
C SER A 11 -7.00 -4.13 4.64
N ALA A 12 -6.79 -5.16 3.80
CA ALA A 12 -6.66 -6.55 4.21
C ALA A 12 -5.51 -6.80 5.21
N ASN A 13 -4.36 -6.14 5.02
CA ASN A 13 -3.22 -6.29 5.92
C ASN A 13 -3.45 -5.56 7.24
N THR A 14 -4.15 -4.42 7.21
CA THR A 14 -4.58 -3.74 8.43
C THR A 14 -5.50 -4.65 9.27
N ALA A 15 -6.50 -5.27 8.64
CA ALA A 15 -7.39 -6.23 9.30
C ALA A 15 -6.64 -7.48 9.81
N MET A 16 -5.64 -7.96 9.06
CA MET A 16 -4.77 -9.05 9.50
C MET A 16 -4.07 -8.70 10.82
N PHE A 17 -3.55 -7.48 10.98
CA PHE A 17 -2.88 -7.07 12.22
C PHE A 17 -3.82 -6.95 13.42
N GLU A 18 -5.10 -6.65 13.22
CA GLU A 18 -6.11 -6.63 14.28
C GLU A 18 -6.36 -8.05 14.83
N GLU A 19 -6.53 -9.03 13.94
CA GLU A 19 -6.66 -10.44 14.34
C GLU A 19 -5.35 -10.98 14.92
N LEU A 20 -4.21 -10.59 14.35
CA LEU A 20 -2.91 -11.03 14.82
C LEU A 20 -2.58 -10.46 16.21
N ALA A 21 -3.08 -9.28 16.55
CA ALA A 21 -3.00 -8.75 17.92
C ALA A 21 -3.79 -9.59 18.93
N ARG A 22 -4.89 -10.21 18.49
CA ARG A 22 -5.72 -11.10 19.32
C ARG A 22 -5.05 -12.46 19.55
N ILE A 23 -4.35 -12.99 18.55
CA ILE A 23 -3.66 -14.28 18.61
C ILE A 23 -2.27 -14.16 19.26
N LEU A 24 -1.57 -13.06 19.01
CA LEU A 24 -0.20 -12.79 19.49
C LEU A 24 -0.16 -11.45 20.24
N PRO A 25 -0.54 -11.43 21.53
CA PRO A 25 -0.55 -10.21 22.35
C PRO A 25 0.83 -9.52 22.43
N THR A 26 1.90 -10.30 22.27
CA THR A 26 3.29 -9.81 22.31
C THR A 26 3.72 -9.07 21.05
N LEU A 27 2.94 -9.14 19.96
CA LEU A 27 3.28 -8.50 18.68
C LEU A 27 3.03 -6.98 18.71
N GLY A 28 2.37 -6.43 19.74
CA GLY A 28 2.08 -4.99 19.80
C GLY A 28 1.04 -4.51 18.77
N GLY A 29 0.37 -5.44 18.08
CA GLY A 29 -0.70 -5.19 17.12
C GLY A 29 -0.28 -4.25 15.99
N LEU A 30 -1.11 -3.25 15.68
CA LEU A 30 -0.86 -2.30 14.59
C LEU A 30 0.48 -1.55 14.72
N LYS A 31 1.05 -1.44 15.93
CA LYS A 31 2.35 -0.78 16.14
C LYS A 31 3.53 -1.57 15.56
N ALA A 32 3.36 -2.87 15.31
CA ALA A 32 4.33 -3.71 14.63
C ALA A 32 4.14 -3.74 13.10
N HIS A 33 3.11 -3.08 12.58
CA HIS A 33 2.91 -2.95 11.13
C HIS A 33 3.87 -1.92 10.56
N VAL A 34 4.74 -2.37 9.67
CA VAL A 34 5.63 -1.50 8.89
C VAL A 34 5.25 -1.63 7.42
N CYS A 35 5.23 -0.51 6.71
CA CYS A 35 5.03 -0.57 5.26
C CYS A 35 6.22 -1.28 4.60
N CYS A 36 5.95 -2.17 3.64
CA CYS A 36 6.99 -2.78 2.83
C CYS A 36 7.75 -1.69 2.06
N PHE A 37 9.08 -1.71 2.16
CA PHE A 37 9.97 -0.74 1.51
C PHE A 37 9.71 -0.62 0.00
N ALA A 38 9.32 -1.73 -0.64
CA ALA A 38 8.93 -1.74 -2.05
C ALA A 38 7.68 -0.88 -2.33
N HIS A 39 6.69 -0.88 -1.44
CA HIS A 39 5.49 -0.04 -1.57
C HIS A 39 5.83 1.44 -1.41
N THR A 40 6.69 1.78 -0.43
CA THR A 40 7.19 3.15 -0.26
C THR A 40 7.90 3.64 -1.52
N ILE A 41 8.80 2.83 -2.10
CA ILE A 41 9.48 3.17 -3.36
C ILE A 41 8.46 3.36 -4.49
N ASN A 42 7.47 2.48 -4.63
CA ASN A 42 6.45 2.59 -5.66
C ASN A 42 5.63 3.88 -5.54
N LEU A 43 5.23 4.26 -4.32
CA LEU A 43 4.54 5.52 -4.07
C LEU A 43 5.43 6.74 -4.37
N THR A 44 6.69 6.72 -3.92
CA THR A 44 7.66 7.79 -4.20
C THR A 44 7.88 7.95 -5.70
N ALA A 45 8.09 6.85 -6.43
CA ALA A 45 8.25 6.87 -7.88
C ALA A 45 6.99 7.42 -8.58
N LYS A 46 5.80 6.95 -8.20
CA LYS A 46 4.52 7.47 -8.73
C LYS A 46 4.37 8.98 -8.48
N GLY A 47 4.75 9.47 -7.30
CA GLY A 47 4.72 10.89 -6.95
C GLY A 47 5.70 11.73 -7.77
N VAL A 48 6.97 11.29 -7.82
CA VAL A 48 8.05 11.98 -8.55
C VAL A 48 7.77 12.03 -10.05
N LEU A 49 7.22 10.96 -10.63
CA LEU A 49 6.95 10.89 -12.07
C LEU A 49 5.63 11.56 -12.48
N ARG A 50 4.72 11.88 -11.53
CA ARG A 50 3.39 12.46 -11.83
C ARG A 50 3.46 13.78 -12.63
N PRO A 51 4.35 14.74 -12.32
CA PRO A 51 4.46 15.99 -13.09
C PRO A 51 5.00 15.78 -14.51
N PHE A 52 5.72 14.69 -14.76
CA PHE A 52 6.36 14.38 -16.05
C PHE A 52 5.52 13.47 -16.94
N LYS A 53 4.33 13.06 -16.50
CA LYS A 53 3.41 12.32 -17.35
C LYS A 53 2.95 13.24 -18.48
N SER A 54 3.33 12.91 -19.70
CA SER A 54 2.79 13.54 -20.90
C SER A 54 1.26 13.40 -20.87
N LYS A 55 0.54 14.50 -21.12
CA LYS A 55 -0.91 14.43 -21.30
C LYS A 55 -1.15 13.52 -22.50
N LYS A 56 -1.69 12.32 -22.27
CA LYS A 56 -2.11 11.45 -23.39
C LYS A 56 -3.02 12.29 -24.31
N PRO A 57 -2.80 12.26 -25.63
CA PRO A 57 -3.71 12.93 -26.55
C PRO A 57 -5.12 12.38 -26.30
N LYS A 58 -6.08 13.30 -26.16
CA LYS A 58 -7.47 13.00 -25.83
C LYS A 58 -8.15 12.41 -27.06
N ASN A 59 -7.98 11.12 -27.32
CA ASN A 59 -8.84 10.42 -28.26
C ASN A 59 -10.19 10.19 -27.56
N ASN A 60 -11.25 10.74 -28.13
CA ASN A 60 -12.62 10.51 -27.72
C ASN A 60 -12.98 9.05 -28.04
N THR A 61 -12.56 8.13 -27.18
CA THR A 61 -13.06 6.75 -27.17
C THR A 61 -13.15 6.37 -25.71
N SER A 62 -14.40 6.29 -25.23
CA SER A 62 -14.75 5.79 -23.93
C SER A 62 -14.18 4.38 -23.76
N GLN A 63 -13.07 4.24 -23.05
CA GLN A 63 -12.70 2.98 -22.40
C GLN A 63 -12.17 3.27 -21.00
N SER A 64 -12.95 2.75 -20.06
CA SER A 64 -12.68 2.47 -18.66
C SER A 64 -11.32 1.82 -18.44
N GLU A 65 -10.65 2.19 -17.34
CA GLU A 65 -9.91 1.30 -16.42
C GLU A 65 -9.01 2.15 -15.52
N ALA A 66 -9.34 2.18 -14.22
CA ALA A 66 -8.37 2.17 -13.12
C ALA A 66 -9.11 2.11 -11.77
N ASP A 67 -9.87 1.04 -11.56
CA ASP A 67 -9.91 0.41 -10.25
C ASP A 67 -8.66 -0.47 -10.17
N ILE A 68 -7.69 -0.10 -9.34
CA ILE A 68 -6.91 -1.07 -8.55
C ILE A 68 -6.70 -0.38 -7.20
N GLU A 69 -7.64 -0.65 -6.31
CA GLU A 69 -7.52 -0.55 -4.85
C GLU A 69 -6.37 -1.43 -4.34
#